data_AF-A0A099WMP3-F1
#
_entry.id   AF-A0A099WMP3-F1
#
_cell.length_a   1.000
_cell.length_b   1.000
_cell.length_c   1.000
_cell.angle_alpha   90.00
_cell.angle_beta   90.00
_cell.angle_gamma   90.00
#
_symmetry.space_group_name_H-M   'P 1'
#
loop_
_entity.id
_entity.type
_entity.pdbx_description
1 polymer ?
#
loop_
_entity_poly.entity_id
_entity_poly.type
_entity_poly.pdbx_seq_one_letter_code
_entity_poly.pdbx_strand_id
1 'polypeptide(L)'
;MATIKSPNEKYTGVIAGVGFANGIGKTDDPWLKTYFEEKGYQVIEEEVPDLNTEGTTDNHTPDLENQTNQGADEERQVVKDQLEALGIEYAKNAKTETLQKLLADNQKQEGE
;
A
#
# COMPACT_ATOMS: atom_id res chain seq x y z
N MET A 1 12.24 -12.99 -19.15
CA MET A 1 12.83 -12.57 -17.86
C MET A 1 12.53 -11.11 -17.57
N ALA A 2 12.20 -10.80 -16.33
CA ALA A 2 11.96 -9.46 -15.82
C ALA A 2 12.96 -9.13 -14.72
N THR A 3 13.42 -7.88 -14.72
CA THR A 3 14.26 -7.31 -13.67
C THR A 3 13.38 -6.51 -12.72
N ILE A 4 13.42 -6.85 -11.44
CA ILE A 4 12.67 -6.18 -10.38
C ILE A 4 13.61 -5.24 -9.65
N LYS A 5 13.36 -3.92 -9.70
CA LYS A 5 14.08 -2.95 -8.87
C LYS A 5 13.28 -2.66 -7.61
N SER A 6 13.92 -2.85 -6.46
CA SER A 6 13.38 -2.47 -5.17
C SER A 6 13.56 -0.98 -4.93
N PRO A 7 12.66 -0.34 -4.18
CA PRO A 7 12.78 1.08 -3.82
C PRO A 7 14.03 1.38 -2.97
N ASN A 8 14.60 0.36 -2.32
CA ASN A 8 15.86 0.48 -1.59
C ASN A 8 17.01 -0.11 -2.41
N GLU A 9 17.75 0.75 -3.11
CA GLU A 9 18.88 0.39 -3.99
C GLU A 9 20.03 -0.35 -3.28
N LYS A 10 20.02 -0.44 -1.95
CA LYS A 10 21.03 -1.18 -1.17
C LYS A 10 20.49 -2.47 -0.57
N TYR A 11 19.22 -2.79 -0.83
CA TYR A 11 18.60 -3.98 -0.29
C TYR A 11 19.22 -5.24 -0.87
N THR A 12 19.65 -6.15 0.01
CA THR A 12 20.17 -7.45 -0.37
C THR A 12 19.46 -8.49 0.50
N GLY A 13 18.74 -9.41 -0.13
CA GLY A 13 17.84 -10.33 0.57
C GLY A 13 17.01 -11.15 -0.40
N VAL A 14 16.06 -11.93 0.12
CA VAL A 14 15.17 -12.75 -0.69
C VAL A 14 13.73 -12.34 -0.40
N ILE A 15 12.95 -12.05 -1.44
CA ILE A 15 11.53 -11.70 -1.34
C ILE A 15 10.74 -12.61 -2.28
N ALA A 16 9.71 -13.29 -1.76
CA ALA A 16 8.88 -14.21 -2.52
C ALA A 16 9.68 -15.29 -3.28
N GLY A 17 10.86 -15.67 -2.79
CA GLY A 17 11.77 -16.63 -3.44
C GLY A 17 12.72 -16.02 -4.47
N VAL A 18 12.59 -14.72 -4.79
CA VAL A 18 13.51 -13.99 -5.67
C VAL A 18 14.64 -13.37 -4.86
N GLY A 19 15.88 -13.71 -5.21
CA GLY A 19 17.06 -13.07 -4.64
C GLY A 19 17.25 -11.66 -5.20
N PHE A 20 17.41 -10.70 -4.31
CA PHE A 20 17.76 -9.32 -4.58
C PHE A 20 19.21 -9.07 -4.18
N ALA A 21 19.96 -8.38 -5.04
CA ALA A 21 21.30 -7.89 -4.77
C ALA A 21 21.37 -6.41 -5.16
N ASN A 22 21.76 -5.53 -4.24
CA ASN A 22 21.76 -4.07 -4.44
C ASN A 22 20.42 -3.56 -5.03
N GLY A 23 19.32 -4.06 -4.48
CA GLY A 23 17.97 -3.72 -4.88
C GLY A 23 17.55 -4.27 -6.24
N ILE A 24 18.34 -5.14 -6.89
CA ILE A 24 18.00 -5.74 -8.18
C ILE A 24 17.69 -7.23 -7.98
N GLY A 25 16.47 -7.63 -8.30
CA GLY A 25 16.03 -9.03 -8.38
C GLY A 25 15.74 -9.42 -9.83
N LYS A 26 15.83 -10.72 -10.14
CA LYS A 26 15.47 -11.26 -11.46
C LYS A 26 14.48 -12.38 -11.30
N THR A 27 13.42 -12.35 -12.10
CA THR A 27 12.39 -13.39 -12.11
C THR A 27 11.92 -13.65 -13.54
N ASP A 28 11.54 -14.88 -13.85
CA ASP A 28 10.86 -15.21 -15.12
C ASP A 28 9.37 -15.47 -14.90
N ASP A 29 8.97 -15.73 -13.66
CA ASP A 29 7.60 -16.03 -13.28
C ASP A 29 6.68 -14.81 -13.45
N PRO A 30 5.65 -14.90 -14.31
CA PRO A 30 4.71 -13.80 -14.56
C PRO A 30 3.90 -13.43 -13.32
N TRP A 31 3.59 -14.39 -12.44
CA TRP A 31 2.93 -14.10 -11.18
C TRP A 31 3.77 -13.21 -10.26
N LEU A 32 5.09 -13.40 -10.26
CA LEU A 32 5.98 -12.58 -9.45
C LEU A 32 6.12 -11.16 -10.02
N LYS A 33 6.06 -10.99 -11.34
CA LYS A 33 6.01 -9.65 -11.96
C LYS A 33 4.84 -8.86 -11.42
N THR A 34 3.63 -9.39 -11.54
CA THR A 34 2.41 -8.72 -11.04
C THR A 34 2.49 -8.49 -9.55
N TYR A 35 2.91 -9.48 -8.76
CA TYR A 35 3.12 -9.32 -7.32
C TYR A 35 4.06 -8.15 -7.00
N PHE A 36 5.19 -8.02 -7.69
CA PHE A 36 6.15 -6.95 -7.45
C PHE A 36 5.61 -5.58 -7.91
N GLU A 37 4.93 -5.53 -9.04
CA GLU A 37 4.26 -4.34 -9.55
C GLU A 37 3.20 -3.83 -8.55
N GLU A 38 2.35 -4.73 -8.04
CA GLU A 38 1.36 -4.43 -6.99
C GLU A 38 2.00 -3.99 -5.67
N LYS A 39 3.22 -4.45 -5.38
CA LYS A 39 3.99 -4.06 -4.19
C LYS A 39 4.76 -2.76 -4.35
N GLY A 40 4.66 -2.08 -5.50
CA GLY A 40 5.38 -0.84 -5.78
C GLY A 40 6.86 -1.04 -6.13
N TYR A 41 7.24 -2.23 -6.58
CA TYR A 41 8.57 -2.47 -7.15
C TYR A 41 8.51 -2.17 -8.65
N GLN A 42 9.62 -1.67 -9.18
CA GLN A 42 9.71 -1.39 -10.61
C GLN A 42 10.04 -2.68 -11.35
N VAL A 43 9.08 -3.20 -12.10
CA VAL A 43 9.25 -4.37 -12.95
C VAL A 43 9.65 -3.91 -14.34
N ILE A 44 10.84 -4.31 -14.78
CA ILE A 44 11.37 -4.04 -16.11
C ILE A 44 11.40 -5.38 -16.83
N GLU A 45 10.42 -5.62 -17.69
CA GLU A 45 10.53 -6.73 -18.63
C GLU A 45 11.66 -6.38 -19.61
N GLU A 46 12.73 -7.19 -19.63
CA GLU A 46 13.82 -7.01 -20.60
C GLU A 46 13.29 -7.36 -22.00
N GLU A 47 12.59 -6.41 -22.63
CA GLU A 47 12.76 -6.18 -24.05
C GLU A 47 13.90 -5.17 -24.18
N VAL A 48 14.84 -5.45 -25.06
CA VAL A 48 16.11 -4.72 -25.26
C VAL A 48 15.96 -3.18 -25.30
N PRO A 49 17.00 -2.43 -24.90
CA PRO A 49 16.88 -1.13 -24.26
C PRO A 49 16.72 0.03 -25.26
N ASP A 50 15.86 0.99 -24.92
CA ASP A 50 16.04 2.38 -25.32
C ASP A 50 16.34 3.23 -24.09
N LEU A 51 17.61 3.61 -23.98
CA LEU A 51 18.14 4.64 -23.09
C LEU A 51 17.66 6.02 -23.55
N ASN A 52 16.69 6.62 -22.85
CA ASN A 52 16.54 8.09 -22.79
C ASN A 52 15.74 8.47 -21.53
N THR A 53 16.41 8.87 -20.45
CA THR A 53 16.56 10.28 -20.00
C THR A 53 15.26 10.90 -19.46
N GLU A 54 15.30 11.18 -18.16
CA GLU A 54 14.70 12.32 -17.43
C GLU A 54 13.43 12.99 -18.01
N GLY A 55 12.32 12.99 -17.25
CA GLY A 55 11.16 13.83 -17.58
C GLY A 55 9.86 13.52 -16.85
N THR A 56 9.78 13.95 -15.58
CA THR A 56 8.67 14.70 -14.95
C THR A 56 7.27 14.66 -15.58
N THR A 57 6.29 14.19 -14.79
CA THR A 57 4.91 14.72 -14.61
C THR A 57 3.94 14.75 -15.81
N ASP A 58 2.82 14.02 -15.73
CA ASP A 58 1.47 14.62 -15.58
C ASP A 58 0.38 13.54 -15.39
N ASN A 59 -0.33 13.66 -14.26
CA ASN A 59 -1.77 13.47 -14.10
C ASN A 59 -2.47 12.25 -14.74
N HIS A 60 -2.52 11.14 -13.99
CA HIS A 60 -3.74 10.34 -13.92
C HIS A 60 -3.94 9.83 -12.49
N THR A 61 -4.55 10.68 -11.66
CA THR A 61 -5.38 10.21 -10.55
C THR A 61 -6.62 9.59 -11.18
N PRO A 62 -6.81 8.28 -11.04
CA PRO A 62 -7.83 7.76 -10.15
C PRO A 62 -7.08 7.13 -8.98
N ASP A 63 -7.28 7.60 -7.75
CA ASP A 63 -8.43 7.15 -6.96
C ASP A 63 -8.71 5.66 -7.25
N LEU A 64 -7.81 4.80 -6.79
CA LEU A 64 -8.23 3.49 -6.34
C LEU A 64 -7.34 3.08 -5.19
N GLU A 65 -7.88 3.37 -4.01
CA GLU A 65 -7.44 2.89 -2.72
C GLU A 65 -7.03 1.42 -2.77
N ASN A 66 -5.82 1.19 -2.26
CA ASN A 66 -5.50 0.18 -1.29
C ASN A 66 -6.16 -1.20 -1.47
N GLN A 67 -5.44 -2.13 -2.09
CA GLN A 67 -5.60 -3.54 -1.74
C GLN A 67 -4.26 -4.16 -1.38
N THR A 68 -3.65 -3.63 -0.32
CA THR A 68 -2.70 -4.40 0.48
C THR A 68 -3.44 -4.92 1.71
N ASN A 69 -3.85 -6.20 1.71
CA ASN A 69 -3.95 -7.05 2.90
C ASN A 69 -4.14 -6.32 4.26
N GLN A 70 -5.29 -5.67 4.50
CA GLN A 70 -5.50 -4.88 5.73
C GLN A 70 -6.94 -4.93 6.26
N GLY A 71 -7.56 -6.12 6.32
CA GLY A 71 -8.90 -6.25 6.92
C GLY A 71 -9.04 -5.71 8.36
N ALA A 72 -7.95 -5.51 9.11
CA ALA A 72 -7.97 -4.95 10.46
C ALA A 72 -7.47 -3.49 10.59
N ASP A 73 -6.69 -2.99 9.62
CA ASP A 73 -6.12 -1.64 9.68
C ASP A 73 -6.99 -0.62 8.92
N GLU A 74 -7.62 -1.05 7.82
CA GLU A 74 -8.61 -0.27 7.08
C GLU A 74 -9.84 0.03 7.95
N GLU A 75 -10.37 -0.98 8.65
CA GLU A 75 -11.53 -0.78 9.53
C GLU A 75 -11.22 0.17 10.70
N ARG A 76 -10.01 0.12 11.26
CA ARG A 76 -9.57 1.12 12.25
C ARG A 76 -9.53 2.52 11.68
N GLN A 77 -9.00 2.67 10.47
CA GLN A 77 -8.83 3.97 9.85
C GLN A 77 -10.19 4.59 9.49
N VAL A 78 -11.12 3.79 8.97
CA VAL A 78 -12.49 4.22 8.65
C VAL A 78 -13.28 4.65 9.90
N VAL A 79 -13.10 3.96 11.04
CA VAL A 79 -13.77 4.35 12.29
C VAL A 79 -13.17 5.65 12.85
N LYS A 80 -11.86 5.85 12.73
CA LYS A 80 -11.20 7.10 13.14
C LYS A 80 -11.68 8.31 12.35
N ASP A 81 -11.82 8.15 11.04
CA ASP A 81 -12.32 9.19 10.15
C ASP A 81 -13.76 9.59 10.52
N GLN A 82 -14.63 8.60 10.78
CA GLN A 82 -16.00 8.85 11.23
C GLN A 82 -16.07 9.57 12.59
N LEU A 83 -15.22 9.20 13.56
CA LEU A 83 -15.16 9.90 14.84
C LEU A 83 -14.73 11.35 14.66
N GLU A 84 -13.75 11.63 13.81
CA GLU A 84 -13.27 12.99 13.53
C GLU A 84 -14.31 13.82 12.78
N ALA A 85 -15.02 13.22 11.82
CA ALA A 85 -16.15 13.84 11.12
C ALA A 85 -17.30 14.20 12.06
N LEU A 86 -17.51 13.40 13.11
CA LEU A 86 -18.48 13.66 14.18
C LEU A 86 -17.93 14.59 15.28
N GLY A 87 -16.66 15.00 15.20
CA GLY A 87 -15.99 15.83 16.22
C GLY A 87 -15.74 15.11 17.56
N ILE A 88 -15.72 13.78 17.55
CA ILE A 88 -15.50 12.95 18.74
C ILE A 88 -13.99 12.75 18.94
N GLU A 89 -13.49 13.19 20.09
CA GLU A 89 -12.07 13.05 20.43
C GLU A 89 -11.75 11.60 20.83
N TYR A 90 -10.68 11.05 20.25
CA TYR A 90 -10.22 9.70 20.54
C TYR A 90 -8.70 9.63 20.70
N ALA A 91 -8.22 8.65 21.47
CA ALA A 91 -6.79 8.41 21.62
C ALA A 91 -6.20 7.78 20.34
N LYS A 92 -5.11 8.33 19.81
CA LYS A 92 -4.45 7.87 18.57
C LYS A 92 -4.02 6.39 18.61
N ASN A 93 -3.75 5.88 19.82
CA ASN A 93 -3.37 4.50 20.11
C ASN A 93 -4.54 3.64 20.64
N ALA A 94 -5.77 4.13 20.56
CA ALA A 94 -6.95 3.37 20.95
C ALA A 94 -7.12 2.12 20.07
N LYS A 95 -7.64 1.07 20.69
CA LYS A 95 -7.99 -0.18 20.01
C LYS A 95 -9.22 0.02 19.15
N THR A 96 -9.35 -0.76 18.07
CA THR A 96 -10.49 -0.73 17.14
C THR A 96 -11.83 -0.78 17.88
N GLU A 97 -11.96 -1.70 18.83
CA GLU A 97 -13.18 -1.92 19.61
C GLU A 97 -13.58 -0.67 20.42
N THR A 98 -12.59 0.06 20.96
CA THR A 98 -12.83 1.32 21.69
C THR A 98 -13.35 2.41 20.76
N LEU A 99 -12.76 2.52 19.57
CA LEU A 99 -13.17 3.50 18.56
C LEU A 99 -14.59 3.18 18.02
N GLN A 100 -14.87 1.91 17.75
CA GLN A 100 -16.21 1.46 17.30
C GLN A 100 -17.28 1.71 18.37
N LYS A 101 -16.95 1.50 19.64
CA LYS A 101 -17.88 1.77 20.76
C LYS A 101 -18.21 3.25 20.88
N LEU A 102 -17.23 4.15 20.70
CA LEU A 102 -17.46 5.60 20.71
C LEU A 102 -18.36 6.03 19.56
N LEU A 103 -18.13 5.49 18.36
CA LEU A 103 -18.93 5.77 17.18
C LEU A 103 -20.39 5.30 17.38
N ALA A 104 -20.56 4.07 17.88
CA ALA A 104 -21.88 3.48 18.11
C ALA A 104 -22.66 4.16 19.25
N ASP A 105 -21.99 4.68 20.29
CA ASP A 105 -22.65 5.42 21.37
C ASP A 105 -23.23 6.74 20.86
N ASN A 106 -22.48 7.48 20.04
CA ASN A 106 -22.95 8.73 19.46
C ASN A 106 -24.13 8.52 18.48
N GLN A 107 -24.07 7.47 17.66
CA GLN A 107 -25.17 7.11 16.74
C GLN A 107 -26.46 6.68 17.46
N LYS A 108 -26.38 6.23 18.72
CA LYS A 108 -27.57 5.88 19.52
C LYS A 108 -28.25 7.09 20.15
N GLN A 109 -27.55 8.21 20.34
CA GLN A 109 -28.12 9.39 20.98
C GLN A 109 -28.95 10.27 20.03
N GLU A 110 -28.83 10.10 18.71
CA GLU A 110 -29.58 10.88 17.71
C GLU A 110 -30.91 10.21 17.27
N GLY A 111 -31.25 9.06 17.87
CA GLY A 111 -32.39 8.23 17.47
C GLY A 111 -33.52 8.08 18.49
N GLU A 112 -33.56 8.88 19.56
CA GLU A 112 -34.63 8.86 20.58
C GLU A 112 -35.42 10.18 20.64
#